data_AF-A0A258G1F7-F1
#
_entry.id   AF-A0A258G1F7-F1
#
_cell.length_a   1.000
_cell.length_b   1.000
_cell.length_c   1.000
_cell.angle_alpha   90.00
_cell.angle_beta   90.00
_cell.angle_gamma   90.00
#
_symmetry.space_group_name_H-M   'P 1'
#
loop_
_entity.id
_entity.type
_entity.pdbx_description
1 polymer ?
#
loop_
_entity_poly.entity_id
_entity_poly.type
_entity_poly.pdbx_seq_one_letter_code
_entity_poly.pdbx_strand_id
1 'polypeptide(L)'
;MRLFEITMASGAKLFVFAKSYDQAAGIHIDWFANHYGDPASSFEVAERNPSWLGLNTKHLREALALKSAGVGRYDPDKGWTIVPTNAPVGDA
;
A
#
# COMPACT_ATOMS: atom_id res chain seq x y z
N MET A 1 3.07 3.35 12.50
CA MET A 1 2.79 3.22 11.07
C MET A 1 3.60 2.05 10.57
N ARG A 2 3.04 1.24 9.68
CA ARG A 2 3.67 0.03 9.14
C ARG A 2 3.34 -0.07 7.66
N LEU A 3 4.19 -0.77 6.92
CA LEU A 3 3.95 -1.08 5.53
C LEU A 3 3.33 -2.48 5.46
N PHE A 4 2.23 -2.59 4.73
CA PHE A 4 1.59 -3.85 4.39
C PHE A 4 1.69 -4.05 2.89
N GLU A 5 1.86 -5.28 2.46
CA GLU A 5 1.67 -5.68 1.08
C GLU A 5 0.36 -6.46 0.98
N ILE A 6 -0.46 -6.04 0.03
CA ILE A 6 -1.65 -6.74 -0.39
C ILE A 6 -1.31 -7.52 -1.66
N THR A 7 -1.53 -8.82 -1.64
CA THR A 7 -1.42 -9.65 -2.85
C THR A 7 -2.83 -10.03 -3.30
N MET A 8 -3.21 -9.56 -4.48
CA MET A 8 -4.49 -9.89 -5.10
C MET A 8 -4.44 -11.28 -5.73
N ALA A 9 -5.61 -11.89 -5.97
CA ALA A 9 -5.71 -13.19 -6.64
C ALA A 9 -5.06 -13.24 -8.03
N SER A 10 -4.99 -12.10 -8.72
CA SER A 10 -4.28 -11.98 -10.00
C SER A 10 -2.75 -12.06 -9.89
N GLY A 11 -2.21 -12.08 -8.67
CA GLY A 11 -0.78 -11.92 -8.38
C GLY A 11 -0.31 -10.47 -8.35
N ALA A 12 -1.20 -9.51 -8.66
CA ALA A 12 -0.88 -8.08 -8.54
C ALA A 12 -0.65 -7.71 -7.07
N LYS A 13 0.31 -6.82 -6.84
CA LYS A 13 0.72 -6.39 -5.50
C LYS A 13 0.42 -4.91 -5.30
N LEU A 14 -0.07 -4.58 -4.11
CA LEU A 14 -0.32 -3.21 -3.69
C LEU A 14 0.35 -2.98 -2.34
N PHE A 15 1.06 -1.88 -2.20
CA PHE A 15 1.63 -1.49 -0.91
C PHE A 15 0.67 -0.55 -0.18
N VAL A 16 0.48 -0.75 1.12
CA VAL A 16 -0.43 0.03 1.95
C VAL A 16 0.27 0.44 3.24
N PHE A 17 0.28 1.74 3.52
CA PHE A 17 0.71 2.28 4.80
C PHE A 17 -0.48 2.31 5.75
N ALA A 18 -0.40 1.58 6.86
CA ALA A 18 -1.46 1.50 7.85
C ALA A 18 -0.94 1.26 9.27
N LYS A 19 -1.82 1.39 10.26
CA LYS A 19 -1.53 1.13 11.68
C LYS A 19 -1.74 -0.34 12.07
N SER A 20 -2.60 -1.06 11.35
CA SER A 20 -2.97 -2.45 11.61
C SER A 20 -3.35 -3.18 10.32
N TYR A 21 -3.43 -4.51 10.40
CA TYR A 21 -3.95 -5.37 9.32
C TYR A 21 -5.36 -4.96 8.90
N ASP A 22 -6.27 -4.74 9.85
CA ASP A 22 -7.65 -4.35 9.57
C ASP A 22 -7.72 -3.02 8.82
N GLN A 23 -6.89 -2.04 9.20
CA GLN A 23 -6.83 -0.77 8.51
C GLN A 23 -6.25 -0.92 7.09
N ALA A 24 -5.25 -1.78 6.90
CA ALA A 24 -4.69 -2.05 5.58
C ALA A 24 -5.71 -2.73 4.66
N ALA A 25 -6.44 -3.71 5.17
CA ALA A 25 -7.52 -4.38 4.46
C ALA A 25 -8.65 -3.40 4.08
N GLY A 26 -9.08 -2.55 5.02
CA GLY A 26 -10.09 -1.52 4.76
C GLY A 26 -9.67 -0.54 3.66
N ILE A 27 -8.43 -0.04 3.72
CA ILE A 27 -7.87 0.84 2.68
C ILE A 27 -7.86 0.15 1.32
N HIS A 28 -7.50 -1.14 1.26
CA HIS A 28 -7.52 -1.90 0.03
C HIS A 28 -8.95 -2.07 -0.52
N ILE A 29 -9.91 -2.46 0.33
CA ILE A 29 -11.32 -2.64 -0.07
C ILE A 29 -11.88 -1.33 -0.63
N ASP A 30 -11.67 -0.21 0.08
CA ASP A 30 -12.13 1.10 -0.35
C ASP A 30 -11.47 1.52 -1.67
N TRP A 31 -10.15 1.36 -1.78
CA TRP A 31 -9.42 1.68 -3.00
C TRP A 31 -9.90 0.83 -4.18
N PHE A 32 -10.09 -0.47 -3.99
CA PHE A 32 -10.52 -1.39 -5.05
C PHE A 32 -11.96 -1.08 -5.49
N ALA A 33 -12.88 -0.85 -4.54
CA ALA A 33 -14.26 -0.46 -4.84
C ALA A 33 -14.33 0.87 -5.62
N ASN A 34 -13.52 1.86 -5.25
CA ASN A 34 -13.47 3.16 -5.93
C ASN A 34 -12.98 3.07 -7.39
N HIS A 35 -12.15 2.06 -7.72
CA HIS A 35 -11.50 1.96 -9.03
C HIS A 35 -12.14 0.92 -9.95
N TYR A 36 -12.70 -0.15 -9.40
CA TYR A 36 -13.24 -1.28 -10.17
C TYR A 36 -14.74 -1.48 -9.98
N GLY A 37 -15.38 -0.75 -9.04
CA GLY A 37 -16.83 -0.78 -8.85
C GLY A 37 -17.38 -2.03 -8.17
N ASP A 38 -16.54 -2.95 -7.70
CA ASP A 38 -16.91 -4.19 -7.00
C ASP A 38 -15.92 -4.44 -5.85
N PRO A 39 -16.33 -4.90 -4.65
CA PRO A 39 -15.41 -5.36 -3.61
C PRO A 39 -14.44 -6.46 -4.09
N ALA A 40 -13.17 -6.35 -3.68
CA ALA A 40 -12.14 -7.33 -4.01
C ALA A 40 -12.50 -8.74 -3.52
N SER A 41 -12.50 -9.72 -4.42
CA SER A 41 -13.03 -11.07 -4.17
C SER A 41 -12.11 -11.95 -3.31
N SER A 42 -10.79 -11.74 -3.39
CA SER A 42 -9.80 -12.39 -2.52
C SER A 42 -8.45 -11.67 -2.58
N PHE A 43 -7.85 -11.45 -1.41
CA PHE A 43 -6.54 -10.85 -1.26
C PHE A 43 -5.89 -11.31 0.05
N GLU A 44 -4.56 -11.31 0.08
CA GLU A 44 -3.76 -11.58 1.28
C GLU A 44 -3.13 -10.30 1.78
N VAL A 45 -3.03 -10.14 3.09
CA VAL A 45 -2.36 -8.99 3.73
C VAL A 45 -1.16 -9.49 4.51
N ALA A 46 0.03 -9.00 4.15
CA ALA A 46 1.27 -9.30 4.86
C ALA A 46 1.94 -8.02 5.36
N GLU A 47 2.34 -7.98 6.64
CA GLU A 47 3.17 -6.88 7.14
C GLU A 47 4.58 -7.00 6.57
N ARG A 48 5.02 -5.96 5.85
CA ARG A 48 6.36 -5.87 5.28
C ARG A 48 7.36 -5.49 6.38
N ASN A 49 8.27 -6.40 6.70
CA ASN A 49 9.37 -6.12 7.64
C ASN A 49 10.43 -5.24 6.95
N PRO A 50 10.90 -4.13 7.58
CA PRO A 50 11.99 -3.30 7.05
C PRO A 50 13.33 -4.03 6.79
N SER A 51 13.49 -5.29 7.21
CA SER A 51 14.64 -6.14 6.87
C SER A 51 14.54 -6.84 5.50
N TRP A 52 13.43 -6.72 4.77
CA TRP A 52 13.30 -7.34 3.44
C TRP A 52 14.12 -6.62 2.36
N LEU A 53 14.86 -7.42 1.58
CA LEU A 53 15.67 -6.98 0.45
C LEU A 53 14.81 -6.26 -0.60
N GLY A 54 15.30 -5.13 -1.11
CA GLY A 54 14.63 -4.35 -2.17
C GLY A 54 13.73 -3.22 -1.68
N LEU A 55 13.50 -3.08 -0.37
CA LEU A 55 12.89 -1.88 0.21
C LEU A 55 13.98 -0.86 0.50
N ASN A 56 13.99 0.27 -0.21
CA ASN A 56 14.89 1.38 0.09
C ASN A 56 14.61 1.89 1.51
N THR A 57 15.42 1.44 2.47
CA THR A 57 15.15 1.58 3.91
C THR A 57 15.11 3.03 4.37
N LYS A 58 15.80 3.94 3.67
CA LYS A 58 15.74 5.38 3.96
C LYS A 58 14.38 5.97 3.58
N HIS A 59 13.96 5.82 2.32
CA HIS A 59 12.68 6.33 1.84
C HIS A 59 11.50 5.70 2.60
N LEU A 60 11.62 4.42 2.96
CA LEU A 60 10.61 3.74 3.77
C LEU A 60 10.49 4.38 5.16
N ARG A 61 11.60 4.65 5.85
CA ARG A 61 11.57 5.31 7.16
C ARG A 61 10.96 6.70 7.07
N GLU A 62 11.30 7.47 6.04
CA GLU A 62 10.73 8.80 5.80
C GLU A 62 9.21 8.72 5.63
N ALA A 63 8.71 7.81 4.79
CA ALA A 63 7.26 7.62 4.62
C ALA A 63 6.55 7.11 5.88
N LEU A 64 7.17 6.19 6.64
CA LEU A 64 6.62 5.74 7.93
C LEU A 64 6.56 6.88 8.96
N ALA A 65 7.52 7.82 8.90
CA ALA A 65 7.57 8.99 9.79
C ALA A 65 6.46 10.02 9.49
N LEU A 66 5.95 10.07 8.25
CA LEU A 66 4.80 10.92 7.90
C LEU A 66 3.52 10.54 8.66
N LYS A 67 3.43 9.30 9.18
CA LYS A 67 2.26 8.76 9.90
C LYS A 67 0.95 8.85 9.11
N SER A 68 1.03 9.00 7.79
CA SER A 68 -0.10 8.99 6.86
C SER A 68 -0.49 7.56 6.51
N ALA A 69 -1.80 7.28 6.49
CA ALA A 69 -2.33 6.01 6.04
C ALA A 69 -2.84 6.14 4.60
N GLY A 70 -2.64 5.11 3.78
CA GLY A 70 -3.05 5.13 2.38
C GLY A 70 -2.28 4.13 1.52
N VAL A 71 -2.53 4.20 0.22
CA VAL A 71 -1.84 3.36 -0.77
C VAL A 71 -0.44 3.93 -1.02
N GLY A 72 0.59 3.09 -0.87
CA GLY A 72 1.97 3.44 -1.13
C GLY A 72 2.35 3.16 -2.58
N ARG A 73 2.93 4.16 -3.25
CA ARG A 73 3.60 4.02 -4.54
C ARG A 73 5.09 4.29 -4.37
N TYR A 74 5.93 3.35 -4.82
CA TYR A 74 7.36 3.53 -4.79
C TYR A 74 7.85 4.00 -6.15
N ASP A 75 8.58 5.11 -6.15
CA ASP A 75 9.28 5.66 -7.29
C ASP A 75 10.79 5.65 -6.95
N PRO A 76 11.68 5.11 -7.80
CA PRO A 76 13.11 5.07 -7.53
C PRO A 76 13.76 6.46 -7.34
N ASP A 77 13.25 7.47 -8.03
CA ASP A 77 13.78 8.85 -8.03
C ASP A 77 13.15 9.70 -6.92
N LYS A 78 11.89 9.44 -6.55
CA LYS A 78 11.12 10.25 -5.58
C LYS A 78 10.90 9.56 -4.23
N GLY A 79 11.09 8.25 -4.14
CA GLY A 79 10.80 7.45 -2.96
C GLY A 79 9.32 7.07 -2.83
N TRP A 80 8.85 6.93 -1.60
CA TRP A 80 7.48 6.49 -1.31
C TRP A 80 6.51 7.66 -1.30
N THR A 81 5.47 7.58 -2.14
CA THR A 81 4.33 8.50 -2.13
C THR A 81 3.13 7.77 -1.55
N ILE A 82 2.48 8.36 -0.53
CA ILE A 82 1.26 7.82 0.08
C ILE A 82 0.08 8.57 -0.50
N VAL A 83 -0.81 7.87 -1.21
CA VAL A 83 -2.00 8.44 -1.83
C VAL A 83 -3.26 7.97 -1.10
N PRO A 84 -4.32 8.81 -1.04
CA PRO A 84 -5.60 8.43 -0.46
C PRO A 84 -6.31 7.36 -1.30
N THR A 85 -7.32 6.69 -0.72
CA THR A 85 -8.07 5.58 -1.34
C THR A 85 -8.88 5.98 -2.57
N ASN A 86 -9.11 7.28 -2.77
CA ASN A 86 -9.81 7.86 -3.92
C ASN A 86 -8.85 8.40 -5.01
N ALA A 87 -7.53 8.28 -4.83
CA ALA A 87 -6.58 8.76 -5.81
C ALA A 87 -6.60 7.85 -7.06
N PRO A 88 -6.70 8.40 -8.28
CA PRO A 88 -6.82 7.64 -9.51
C PRO A 88 -5.70 6.60 -9.64
N VAL A 89 -6.00 5.41 -10.17
CA VAL A 89 -4.98 4.46 -10.64
C VAL A 89 -4.14 5.21 -11.68
N GLY A 90 -2.93 5.59 -11.29
CA GLY A 90 -2.02 6.31 -12.17
C GLY A 90 -0.99 5.32 -12.64
N ASP A 91 -0.97 5.08 -13.94
CA ASP A 91 0.11 4.39 -14.65
C ASP A 91 1.44 5.02 -14.24
N ALA A 92 2.33 4.19 -13.69
CA ALA A 92 3.75 4.47 -13.54
C ALA A 92 4.51 3.33 -14.20
#